data_AF-A0AA37SMI9-F1
#
_entry.id   AF-A0AA37SMI9-F1
#
_cell.length_a   1.000
_cell.length_b   1.000
_cell.length_c   1.000
_cell.angle_alpha   90.00
_cell.angle_beta   90.00
_cell.angle_gamma   90.00
#
_symmetry.space_group_name_H-M   'P 1'
#
loop_
_entity.id
_entity.type
_entity.pdbx_description
1 polymer ?
#
loop_
_entity_poly.entity_id
_entity_poly.type
_entity_poly.pdbx_seq_one_letter_code
_entity_poly.pdbx_strand_id
1 'polypeptide(L)'
;MPTTRLLLLLSILIYFSSCSIDPHTNVFNDLKKESTTAISTFPMESVDLSSFTTFESKGKNWQLVGDVYTDFNDGSTFELTNGTGILANKMLDSGNDALYSTFEHGDIELQFEYLIPKKSNSGIYFQGRYELQLFDSYGVETPSVSDAGAIYERWDNSKPDGENGYDGHPPSVITNKAPGLWQEMKIFFRAPRFNKNGEKTQDARFESVFHNGILIQDNVSLSGPTRGPFLEGEAAYGPIVIQGDHGNIAFRNIKFKSYTQDSLTLSDLTYKYFEHPYDVTFPEFDTVKILKNGSATSLDPSVANEKEDHYGLIFNGKLHVPVSGEYLFKTAIDDGGALWIDGKQIVHNEGDPGYSEQNGIAKLDSGVTDFELRFYDNVWSATIRIDYEGPQIYHHVLGRKAPSPKARNSNGKILIESVSEPEMYRNFTVYDGQKRTHAISVGSPDKIHYAYDLEEGSLLKFWRGGFADMTGMWKNRGEPQILEPINASIESVAGVPIGMLTEDQKKWTSLSTQKVSYRGYEITESGYPLFTYESNNNSWSDLLQPSSDKTMLVRKISDIRNTSEISMRIAQGEIIKKLPNGLYSVDGKFYLKLDETSNPKILTSNQNELIVFPDDSGQITYSIFW
;
A
#
# COMPACT_ATOMS: atom_id res chain seq x y z
N MET A 1 -55.71 15.79 -58.72
CA MET A 1 -55.24 14.39 -58.58
C MET A 1 -53.98 14.22 -59.42
N PRO A 2 -52.95 13.46 -59.03
CA PRO A 2 -52.30 13.25 -57.73
C PRO A 2 -50.80 13.72 -57.72
N THR A 3 -50.18 13.72 -56.53
CA THR A 3 -48.73 13.64 -56.20
C THR A 3 -47.69 14.52 -56.93
N THR A 4 -47.00 15.43 -56.20
CA THR A 4 -45.50 15.47 -56.11
C THR A 4 -44.94 16.45 -55.04
N ARG A 5 -44.04 15.90 -54.20
CA ARG A 5 -42.74 16.40 -53.67
C ARG A 5 -42.50 17.87 -53.25
N LEU A 6 -42.05 17.98 -51.98
CA LEU A 6 -40.74 18.49 -51.49
C LEU A 6 -40.30 19.92 -51.85
N LEU A 7 -40.06 20.80 -50.86
CA LEU A 7 -38.75 21.42 -50.59
C LEU A 7 -38.73 22.26 -49.29
N LEU A 8 -37.59 22.17 -48.60
CA LEU A 8 -37.15 22.98 -47.45
C LEU A 8 -37.09 24.49 -47.77
N LEU A 9 -37.33 25.34 -46.77
CA LEU A 9 -36.51 26.54 -46.55
C LEU A 9 -36.57 27.04 -45.09
N LEU A 10 -35.38 27.19 -44.53
CA LEU A 10 -35.02 27.82 -43.26
C LEU A 10 -35.63 29.21 -43.10
N SER A 11 -36.06 29.53 -41.88
CA SER A 11 -36.05 30.92 -41.38
C SER A 11 -35.51 30.91 -39.95
N ILE A 12 -34.26 31.34 -39.82
CA ILE A 12 -33.59 31.66 -38.56
C ILE A 12 -34.01 33.08 -38.19
N LEU A 13 -34.69 33.24 -37.05
CA LEU A 13 -34.94 34.55 -36.44
C LEU A 13 -33.82 34.83 -35.44
N ILE A 14 -33.03 35.86 -35.74
CA ILE A 14 -32.04 36.44 -34.82
C ILE A 14 -32.78 37.40 -33.89
N TYR A 15 -32.73 37.15 -32.58
CA TYR A 15 -33.00 38.17 -31.57
C TYR A 15 -31.73 38.35 -30.73
N PHE A 16 -31.12 39.53 -30.88
CA PHE A 16 -30.08 40.01 -29.99
C PHE A 16 -30.71 40.41 -28.65
N SER A 17 -30.14 39.95 -27.55
CA SER A 17 -30.17 40.67 -26.28
C SER A 17 -28.79 40.57 -25.63
N SER A 18 -28.26 41.75 -25.35
CA SER A 18 -26.94 42.06 -24.87
C SER A 18 -26.72 41.59 -23.43
N CYS A 19 -25.57 40.98 -23.18
CA CYS A 19 -24.83 41.14 -21.92
C CYS A 19 -23.34 41.12 -22.23
N SER A 20 -22.63 42.06 -21.62
CA SER A 20 -21.20 42.30 -21.70
C SER A 20 -20.39 41.06 -21.31
N ILE A 21 -19.47 40.66 -22.18
CA ILE A 21 -18.47 39.62 -21.89
C ILE A 21 -17.32 40.30 -21.13
N ASP A 22 -17.16 39.92 -19.87
CA ASP A 22 -15.97 40.20 -19.06
C ASP A 22 -14.90 39.15 -19.41
N PRO A 23 -13.67 39.51 -19.84
CA PRO A 23 -12.68 38.52 -20.31
C PRO A 23 -12.07 37.66 -19.19
N HIS A 24 -12.41 37.87 -17.91
CA HIS A 24 -11.71 37.25 -16.78
C HIS A 24 -12.41 36.03 -16.16
N THR A 25 -13.61 35.64 -16.60
CA THR A 25 -14.38 34.54 -15.96
C THR A 25 -14.33 33.20 -16.70
N ASN A 26 -13.62 33.08 -17.82
CA ASN A 26 -13.64 31.87 -18.65
C ASN A 26 -12.43 30.92 -18.50
N VAL A 27 -11.59 31.08 -17.47
CA VAL A 27 -10.52 30.09 -17.17
C VAL A 27 -10.96 29.09 -16.09
N PHE A 28 -11.92 29.43 -15.24
CA PHE A 28 -12.32 28.59 -14.11
C PHE A 28 -13.23 27.40 -14.48
N ASN A 29 -13.91 27.44 -15.62
CA ASN A 29 -14.82 26.35 -16.03
C ASN A 29 -14.15 25.20 -16.79
N ASP A 30 -12.93 25.37 -17.28
CA ASP A 30 -12.21 24.31 -18.02
C ASP A 30 -11.39 23.37 -17.11
N LEU A 31 -11.24 23.69 -15.81
CA LEU A 31 -10.53 22.83 -14.84
C LEU A 31 -11.43 21.83 -14.10
N LYS A 32 -12.76 21.90 -14.26
CA LYS A 32 -13.71 20.99 -13.58
C LYS A 32 -14.05 19.73 -14.38
N LYS A 33 -13.38 19.48 -15.51
CA LYS A 33 -13.73 18.38 -16.41
C LYS A 33 -12.58 17.44 -16.73
N GLU A 34 -11.77 17.11 -15.74
CA GLU A 34 -11.02 15.86 -15.73
C GLU A 34 -10.90 15.41 -14.27
N SER A 35 -11.78 14.49 -13.85
CA SER A 35 -11.56 13.69 -12.66
C SER A 35 -10.41 12.73 -12.94
N THR A 36 -9.20 13.27 -13.08
CA THR A 36 -7.98 12.49 -12.95
C THR A 36 -7.80 12.24 -11.47
N THR A 37 -7.71 10.97 -11.07
CA THR A 37 -7.32 10.59 -9.72
C THR A 37 -6.11 11.42 -9.32
N ALA A 38 -6.25 12.31 -8.31
CA ALA A 38 -5.19 13.22 -7.94
C ALA A 38 -3.92 12.42 -7.64
N ILE A 39 -2.91 12.56 -8.49
CA ILE A 39 -1.64 11.84 -8.34
C ILE A 39 -1.01 12.31 -7.03
N SER A 40 -0.90 11.41 -6.06
CA SER A 40 -0.29 11.71 -4.77
C SER A 40 1.21 11.38 -4.72
N THR A 41 1.74 10.62 -5.68
CA THR A 41 3.19 10.39 -5.86
C THR A 41 3.45 10.03 -7.32
N PHE A 42 4.62 10.33 -7.87
CA PHE A 42 4.96 9.83 -9.21
C PHE A 42 4.99 8.29 -9.25
N PRO A 43 4.64 7.67 -10.39
CA PRO A 43 4.73 6.22 -10.52
C PRO A 43 6.19 5.76 -10.42
N MET A 44 6.40 4.56 -9.88
CA MET A 44 7.72 3.92 -9.90
C MET A 44 8.03 3.39 -11.30
N GLU A 45 9.32 3.34 -11.65
CA GLU A 45 9.78 2.60 -12.82
C GLU A 45 9.58 1.10 -12.58
N SER A 46 9.02 0.39 -13.57
CA SER A 46 8.81 -1.06 -13.48
C SER A 46 9.91 -1.79 -14.25
N VAL A 47 10.47 -2.82 -13.65
CA VAL A 47 11.42 -3.72 -14.32
C VAL A 47 10.69 -4.52 -15.39
N ASP A 48 11.22 -4.51 -16.60
CA ASP A 48 10.73 -5.37 -17.69
C ASP A 48 11.15 -6.83 -17.47
N LEU A 49 10.20 -7.67 -17.04
CA LEU A 49 10.39 -9.12 -16.88
C LEU A 49 10.01 -9.92 -18.14
N SER A 50 10.00 -9.28 -19.32
CA SER A 50 9.95 -9.98 -20.61
C SER A 50 11.34 -10.34 -21.15
N SER A 51 12.40 -9.73 -20.60
CA SER A 51 13.79 -9.95 -21.01
C SER A 51 14.79 -9.70 -19.87
N PHE A 52 16.00 -10.25 -19.95
CA PHE A 52 17.08 -10.03 -18.97
C PHE A 52 17.88 -8.73 -19.27
N THR A 53 17.20 -7.61 -19.45
CA THR A 53 17.86 -6.33 -19.77
C THR A 53 18.24 -5.53 -18.52
N THR A 54 17.45 -5.66 -17.46
CA THR A 54 17.66 -4.94 -16.20
C THR A 54 18.57 -5.71 -15.23
N PHE A 55 18.75 -7.00 -15.46
CA PHE A 55 19.51 -7.89 -14.59
C PHE A 55 20.41 -8.82 -15.39
N GLU A 56 21.59 -9.11 -14.84
CA GLU A 56 22.56 -10.05 -15.39
C GLU A 56 23.08 -11.03 -14.32
N SER A 57 23.40 -12.25 -14.73
CA SER A 57 24.02 -13.26 -13.87
C SER A 57 24.96 -14.12 -14.71
N LYS A 58 26.03 -14.64 -14.09
CA LYS A 58 26.84 -15.70 -14.68
C LYS A 58 26.28 -17.09 -14.37
N GLY A 59 25.35 -17.17 -13.41
CA GLY A 59 24.69 -18.39 -12.99
C GLY A 59 23.59 -18.80 -13.96
N LYS A 60 23.35 -20.11 -14.05
CA LYS A 60 22.29 -20.69 -14.90
C LYS A 60 20.97 -20.93 -14.15
N ASN A 61 20.96 -20.61 -12.87
CA ASN A 61 19.85 -20.77 -11.93
C ASN A 61 18.71 -19.77 -12.15
N TRP A 62 18.99 -18.63 -12.80
CA TRP A 62 18.01 -17.58 -13.07
C TRP A 62 17.29 -17.77 -14.42
N GLN A 63 15.97 -17.64 -14.42
CA GLN A 63 15.13 -17.78 -15.61
C GLN A 63 13.88 -16.92 -15.53
N LEU A 64 13.38 -16.49 -16.70
CA LEU A 64 12.05 -15.88 -16.82
C LEU A 64 11.02 -16.98 -17.08
N VAL A 65 9.93 -16.95 -16.34
CA VAL A 65 8.87 -17.97 -16.34
C VAL A 65 7.49 -17.31 -16.31
N GLY A 66 6.48 -18.06 -16.75
CA GLY A 66 5.10 -17.59 -16.75
C GLY A 66 4.37 -17.87 -15.43
N ASP A 67 4.80 -18.89 -14.69
CA ASP A 67 4.19 -19.26 -13.42
C ASP A 67 5.14 -20.09 -12.55
N VAL A 68 4.90 -20.07 -11.24
CA VAL A 68 5.67 -20.80 -10.23
C VAL A 68 4.72 -21.48 -9.24
N TYR A 69 4.99 -22.75 -8.95
CA TYR A 69 4.31 -23.52 -7.93
C TYR A 69 5.30 -24.17 -6.96
N THR A 70 4.98 -24.11 -5.67
CA THR A 70 5.66 -24.82 -4.59
C THR A 70 4.62 -25.36 -3.63
N ASP A 71 4.84 -26.55 -3.09
CA ASP A 71 3.93 -27.14 -2.11
C ASP A 71 4.21 -26.53 -0.74
N PHE A 72 3.17 -26.00 -0.11
CA PHE A 72 3.22 -25.46 1.25
C PHE A 72 3.81 -26.47 2.27
N ASN A 73 3.58 -27.76 2.09
CA ASN A 73 4.05 -28.79 3.01
C ASN A 73 5.50 -29.22 2.73
N ASP A 74 5.98 -29.03 1.50
CA ASP A 74 7.25 -29.53 0.99
C ASP A 74 8.07 -28.45 0.28
N GLY A 75 9.15 -28.03 0.95
CA GLY A 75 10.09 -27.03 0.44
C GLY A 75 10.96 -27.49 -0.73
N SER A 76 10.98 -28.78 -1.07
CA SER A 76 11.72 -29.29 -2.24
C SER A 76 11.00 -29.03 -3.57
N THR A 77 9.69 -28.82 -3.54
CA THR A 77 8.90 -28.55 -4.74
C THR A 77 9.15 -27.13 -5.24
N PHE A 78 9.60 -26.97 -6.48
CA PHE A 78 9.71 -25.68 -7.17
C PHE A 78 9.52 -25.87 -8.69
N GLU A 79 8.25 -25.90 -9.08
CA GLU A 79 7.80 -26.15 -10.44
C GLU A 79 7.64 -24.83 -11.18
N LEU A 80 8.12 -24.81 -12.42
CA LEU A 80 8.19 -23.62 -13.26
C LEU A 80 7.49 -23.89 -14.58
N THR A 81 6.66 -22.96 -15.02
CA THR A 81 6.00 -23.03 -16.33
C THR A 81 6.67 -22.06 -17.29
N ASN A 82 6.92 -22.50 -18.53
CA ASN A 82 7.47 -21.65 -19.58
C ASN A 82 6.63 -20.38 -19.77
N GLY A 83 7.28 -19.23 -19.88
CA GLY A 83 6.64 -17.94 -20.08
C GLY A 83 7.55 -16.80 -19.63
N THR A 84 6.97 -15.63 -19.38
CA THR A 84 7.67 -14.43 -18.88
C THR A 84 6.80 -13.72 -17.85
N GLY A 85 7.34 -12.69 -17.19
CA GLY A 85 6.64 -11.92 -16.17
C GLY A 85 7.00 -12.30 -14.73
N ILE A 86 7.67 -13.44 -14.52
CA ILE A 86 8.25 -13.85 -13.23
C ILE A 86 9.73 -14.17 -13.42
N LEU A 87 10.57 -13.61 -12.55
CA LEU A 87 11.98 -13.92 -12.43
C LEU A 87 12.17 -15.00 -11.36
N ALA A 88 12.60 -16.20 -11.73
CA ALA A 88 12.76 -17.31 -10.81
C ALA A 88 14.25 -17.72 -10.66
N ASN A 89 14.67 -17.92 -9.42
CA ASN A 89 15.88 -18.64 -9.06
C ASN A 89 15.53 -20.10 -8.77
N LYS A 90 16.05 -21.03 -9.57
CA LYS A 90 15.98 -22.46 -9.29
C LYS A 90 17.38 -23.01 -9.07
N MET A 91 17.62 -23.47 -7.85
CA MET A 91 18.86 -24.08 -7.43
C MET A 91 19.21 -25.29 -8.30
N LEU A 92 20.46 -25.31 -8.74
CA LEU A 92 21.10 -26.38 -9.49
C LEU A 92 22.18 -27.03 -8.62
N ASP A 93 22.64 -28.22 -9.00
CA ASP A 93 23.74 -28.90 -8.31
C ASP A 93 25.07 -28.12 -8.40
N SER A 94 25.23 -27.27 -9.43
CA SER A 94 26.39 -26.41 -9.63
C SER A 94 26.05 -25.25 -10.58
N GLY A 95 26.86 -24.18 -10.52
CA GLY A 95 26.68 -23.02 -11.39
C GLY A 95 25.54 -22.08 -10.97
N ASN A 96 25.18 -22.10 -9.68
CA ASN A 96 24.36 -21.06 -9.08
C ASN A 96 25.24 -19.81 -8.87
N ASP A 97 24.70 -18.64 -9.19
CA ASP A 97 25.33 -17.36 -8.92
C ASP A 97 24.26 -16.33 -8.55
N ALA A 98 24.69 -15.21 -7.98
CA ALA A 98 23.82 -14.07 -7.72
C ALA A 98 23.37 -13.37 -9.02
N LEU A 99 22.31 -12.59 -8.91
CA LEU A 99 21.78 -11.74 -9.99
C LEU A 99 22.08 -10.27 -9.66
N TYR A 100 22.65 -9.55 -10.62
CA TYR A 100 23.08 -8.16 -10.45
C TYR A 100 22.21 -7.26 -11.32
N SER A 101 21.77 -6.11 -10.80
CA SER A 101 21.17 -5.08 -11.65
C SER A 101 22.22 -4.52 -12.62
N THR A 102 21.82 -4.22 -13.85
CA THR A 102 22.68 -3.59 -14.86
C THR A 102 22.90 -2.09 -14.61
N PHE A 103 22.12 -1.51 -13.68
CA PHE A 103 22.28 -0.16 -13.18
C PHE A 103 22.82 -0.14 -11.75
N GLU A 104 23.43 0.98 -11.36
CA GLU A 104 23.79 1.29 -9.97
C GLU A 104 22.81 2.31 -9.38
N HIS A 105 22.66 2.28 -8.05
CA HIS A 105 21.78 3.19 -7.32
C HIS A 105 22.50 3.82 -6.11
N GLY A 106 22.07 5.04 -5.77
CA GLY A 106 22.35 5.69 -4.49
C GLY A 106 21.21 5.42 -3.52
N ASP A 107 20.47 6.46 -3.15
CA ASP A 107 19.20 6.30 -2.46
C ASP A 107 18.18 5.66 -3.40
N ILE A 108 17.33 4.79 -2.87
CA ILE A 108 16.35 4.06 -3.67
C ILE A 108 15.09 3.73 -2.86
N GLU A 109 13.94 3.86 -3.50
CA GLU A 109 12.70 3.20 -3.09
C GLU A 109 12.52 1.96 -3.97
N LEU A 110 12.48 0.78 -3.37
CA LEU A 110 12.36 -0.51 -4.07
C LEU A 110 11.09 -1.22 -3.59
N GLN A 111 10.26 -1.66 -4.52
CA GLN A 111 9.08 -2.48 -4.24
C GLN A 111 9.12 -3.73 -5.12
N PHE A 112 8.76 -4.88 -4.56
CA PHE A 112 8.61 -6.12 -5.34
C PHE A 112 7.69 -7.09 -4.63
N GLU A 113 7.18 -8.06 -5.39
CA GLU A 113 6.57 -9.25 -4.83
C GLU A 113 7.52 -10.43 -4.96
N TYR A 114 7.56 -11.30 -3.94
CA TYR A 114 8.35 -12.52 -3.98
C TYR A 114 7.57 -13.74 -3.48
N LEU A 115 7.90 -14.91 -4.01
CA LEU A 115 7.37 -16.20 -3.60
C LEU A 115 8.53 -17.08 -3.18
N ILE A 116 8.43 -17.67 -1.99
CA ILE A 116 9.49 -18.49 -1.39
C ILE A 116 8.93 -19.85 -0.97
N PRO A 117 9.60 -20.97 -1.32
CA PRO A 117 9.30 -22.30 -0.80
C PRO A 117 9.59 -22.42 0.69
N LYS A 118 9.01 -23.45 1.30
CA LYS A 118 9.20 -23.73 2.72
C LYS A 118 10.68 -23.91 3.06
N LYS A 119 11.16 -23.21 4.10
CA LYS A 119 12.56 -23.15 4.56
C LYS A 119 13.58 -22.64 3.52
N SER A 120 13.14 -22.08 2.40
CA SER A 120 14.06 -21.52 1.41
C SER A 120 14.62 -20.17 1.89
N ASN A 121 15.75 -19.77 1.30
CA ASN A 121 16.53 -18.60 1.68
C ASN A 121 17.06 -17.87 0.44
N SER A 122 17.05 -16.54 0.50
CA SER A 122 17.73 -15.62 -0.41
C SER A 122 17.96 -14.30 0.34
N GLY A 123 18.54 -13.30 -0.32
CA GLY A 123 18.73 -11.98 0.25
C GLY A 123 18.84 -10.93 -0.86
N ILE A 124 18.38 -9.71 -0.56
CA ILE A 124 18.60 -8.57 -1.44
C ILE A 124 19.66 -7.67 -0.81
N TYR A 125 20.73 -7.48 -1.54
CA TYR A 125 21.85 -6.64 -1.16
C TYR A 125 21.74 -5.29 -1.87
N PHE A 126 21.52 -4.24 -1.08
CA PHE A 126 21.59 -2.87 -1.57
C PHE A 126 23.05 -2.49 -1.80
N GLN A 127 23.34 -1.95 -2.97
CA GLN A 127 24.69 -1.61 -3.42
C GLN A 127 25.66 -2.81 -3.37
N GLY A 128 25.16 -4.05 -3.43
CA GLY A 128 25.92 -5.28 -3.25
C GLY A 128 26.52 -5.48 -1.85
N ARG A 129 26.05 -4.74 -0.83
CA ARG A 129 26.71 -4.60 0.48
C ARG A 129 25.81 -4.80 1.69
N TYR A 130 24.56 -4.38 1.60
CA TYR A 130 23.66 -4.34 2.75
C TYR A 130 22.50 -5.29 2.53
N GLU A 131 22.55 -6.44 3.18
CA GLU A 131 21.57 -7.50 3.03
C GLU A 131 20.30 -7.23 3.83
N LEU A 132 19.19 -7.26 3.12
CA LEU A 132 17.86 -7.51 3.67
C LEU A 132 17.48 -8.96 3.39
N GLN A 133 17.24 -9.69 4.47
CA GLN A 133 17.01 -11.13 4.44
C GLN A 133 15.67 -11.50 3.78
N LEU A 134 15.67 -12.54 2.95
CA LEU A 134 14.45 -13.18 2.43
C LEU A 134 14.43 -14.65 2.85
N PHE A 135 13.57 -14.98 3.81
CA PHE A 135 13.47 -16.33 4.35
C PHE A 135 12.01 -16.78 4.49
N ASP A 136 11.79 -18.09 4.50
CA ASP A 136 10.51 -18.62 4.98
C ASP A 136 10.45 -18.55 6.51
N SER A 137 9.92 -17.43 7.01
CA SER A 137 9.65 -17.21 8.43
C SER A 137 8.19 -17.46 8.80
N TYR A 138 7.42 -18.19 7.99
CA TYR A 138 6.01 -18.46 8.30
C TYR A 138 5.87 -19.23 9.63
N GLY A 139 5.06 -18.67 10.54
CA GLY A 139 4.83 -19.26 11.87
C GLY A 139 5.90 -18.96 12.92
N VAL A 140 6.91 -18.14 12.61
CA VAL A 140 7.90 -17.69 13.61
C VAL A 140 7.27 -16.67 14.56
N GLU A 141 7.32 -16.95 15.86
CA GLU A 141 6.74 -16.08 16.89
C GLU A 141 7.73 -15.03 17.41
N THR A 142 9.02 -15.39 17.51
CA THR A 142 10.09 -14.50 17.98
C THR A 142 11.07 -14.25 16.86
N PRO A 143 11.01 -13.08 16.20
CA PRO A 143 11.93 -12.75 15.11
C PRO A 143 13.40 -12.77 15.54
N SER A 144 14.26 -13.21 14.62
CA SER A 144 15.71 -13.19 14.73
C SER A 144 16.35 -12.43 13.56
N VAL A 145 17.68 -12.28 13.60
CA VAL A 145 18.45 -11.66 12.50
C VAL A 145 18.46 -12.50 11.21
N SER A 146 17.97 -13.74 11.25
CA SER A 146 17.90 -14.65 10.11
C SER A 146 16.52 -14.70 9.46
N ASP A 147 15.52 -14.00 10.02
CA ASP A 147 14.15 -14.01 9.53
C ASP A 147 13.89 -12.99 8.42
N ALA A 148 12.81 -13.20 7.65
CA ALA A 148 12.45 -12.33 6.53
C ALA A 148 12.32 -10.85 6.93
N GLY A 149 12.99 -9.98 6.18
CA GLY A 149 13.02 -8.54 6.45
C GLY A 149 13.96 -8.13 7.59
N ALA A 150 14.72 -9.05 8.18
CA ALA A 150 15.87 -8.70 8.99
C ALA A 150 16.92 -7.98 8.17
N ILE A 151 17.61 -7.04 8.80
CA ILE A 151 18.88 -6.52 8.28
C ILE A 151 19.96 -7.44 8.85
N TYR A 152 20.66 -8.13 7.96
CA TYR A 152 21.55 -9.22 8.37
C TYR A 152 22.75 -8.69 9.16
N GLU A 153 23.28 -9.53 10.05
CA GLU A 153 24.36 -9.13 10.93
C GLU A 153 25.69 -8.89 10.19
N ARG A 154 26.51 -8.02 10.77
CA ARG A 154 27.94 -7.90 10.47
C ARG A 154 28.69 -9.00 11.20
N TRP A 155 29.90 -9.28 10.74
CA TRP A 155 30.72 -10.37 11.28
C TRP A 155 32.12 -9.89 11.66
N ASP A 156 32.55 -10.23 12.88
CA ASP A 156 33.89 -9.94 13.39
C ASP A 156 34.55 -11.24 13.87
N ASN A 157 35.49 -11.75 13.05
CA ASN A 157 36.25 -12.96 13.35
C ASN A 157 37.22 -12.80 14.53
N SER A 158 37.44 -11.57 15.04
CA SER A 158 38.30 -11.35 16.20
C SER A 158 37.59 -11.52 17.54
N LYS A 159 36.25 -11.59 17.54
CA LYS A 159 35.43 -11.81 18.74
C LYS A 159 35.41 -13.30 19.14
N PRO A 160 35.08 -13.62 20.41
CA PRO A 160 34.90 -14.99 20.86
C PRO A 160 33.87 -15.76 20.01
N ASP A 161 34.05 -17.08 19.93
CA ASP A 161 33.11 -17.96 19.23
C ASP A 161 31.69 -17.79 19.78
N GLY A 162 30.73 -17.51 18.89
CA GLY A 162 29.35 -17.24 19.25
C GLY A 162 29.03 -15.76 19.52
N GLU A 163 30.04 -14.88 19.52
CA GLU A 163 29.89 -13.42 19.64
C GLU A 163 30.33 -12.67 18.38
N ASN A 164 30.62 -13.39 17.30
CA ASN A 164 31.12 -12.80 16.06
C ASN A 164 30.09 -11.90 15.36
N GLY A 165 28.81 -12.26 15.45
CA GLY A 165 27.68 -11.51 14.91
C GLY A 165 27.44 -10.21 15.68
N TYR A 166 27.25 -9.10 14.96
CA TYR A 166 26.89 -7.82 15.57
C TYR A 166 26.17 -6.89 14.58
N ASP A 167 25.48 -5.86 15.07
CA ASP A 167 24.77 -4.87 14.25
C ASP A 167 23.73 -5.49 13.28
N GLY A 168 23.21 -6.67 13.62
CA GLY A 168 22.03 -7.26 12.96
C GLY A 168 20.75 -6.79 13.62
N HIS A 169 19.71 -6.58 12.82
CA HIS A 169 18.43 -6.02 13.29
C HIS A 169 17.28 -6.96 12.86
N PRO A 170 16.73 -7.78 13.77
CA PRO A 170 15.53 -8.56 13.51
C PRO A 170 14.35 -7.66 13.10
N PRO A 171 13.40 -8.13 12.28
CA PRO A 171 12.19 -7.37 12.02
C PRO A 171 11.38 -7.25 13.33
N SER A 172 10.69 -6.14 13.52
CA SER A 172 9.88 -5.92 14.73
C SER A 172 8.70 -6.89 14.88
N VAL A 173 8.23 -7.46 13.76
CA VAL A 173 7.17 -8.47 13.72
C VAL A 173 7.29 -9.32 12.45
N ILE A 174 6.95 -10.61 12.55
CA ILE A 174 6.84 -11.49 11.38
C ILE A 174 5.49 -11.27 10.71
N THR A 175 5.51 -11.03 9.39
CA THR A 175 4.30 -10.83 8.58
C THR A 175 4.24 -11.74 7.37
N ASN A 176 5.09 -12.77 7.31
CA ASN A 176 5.11 -13.76 6.25
C ASN A 176 3.75 -14.43 6.08
N LYS A 177 3.30 -14.47 4.83
CA LYS A 177 2.30 -15.42 4.38
C LYS A 177 2.90 -16.84 4.32
N ALA A 178 2.05 -17.85 4.26
CA ALA A 178 2.39 -19.24 4.02
C ALA A 178 3.29 -19.42 2.78
N PRO A 179 4.26 -20.35 2.82
CA PRO A 179 5.09 -20.69 1.67
C PRO A 179 4.30 -20.95 0.40
N GLY A 180 4.80 -20.44 -0.72
CA GLY A 180 4.14 -20.50 -2.02
C GLY A 180 3.10 -19.43 -2.30
N LEU A 181 2.80 -18.55 -1.33
CA LEU A 181 2.05 -17.32 -1.57
C LEU A 181 2.99 -16.15 -1.87
N TRP A 182 2.48 -15.18 -2.62
CA TRP A 182 3.22 -13.97 -2.95
C TRP A 182 3.24 -13.01 -1.76
N GLN A 183 4.44 -12.73 -1.29
CA GLN A 183 4.78 -11.72 -0.30
C GLN A 183 5.02 -10.38 -1.01
N GLU A 184 4.71 -9.27 -0.35
CA GLU A 184 5.03 -7.92 -0.84
C GLU A 184 6.10 -7.28 0.03
N MET A 185 7.11 -6.69 -0.57
CA MET A 185 8.16 -5.95 0.13
C MET A 185 8.30 -4.55 -0.46
N LYS A 186 8.40 -3.55 0.41
CA LYS A 186 8.67 -2.15 0.03
C LYS A 186 9.74 -1.57 0.94
N ILE A 187 10.82 -1.06 0.36
CA ILE A 187 12.01 -0.61 1.07
C ILE A 187 12.39 0.79 0.65
N PHE A 188 12.73 1.62 1.63
CA PHE A 188 13.38 2.91 1.45
C PHE A 188 14.80 2.80 1.98
N PHE A 189 15.77 2.84 1.08
CA PHE A 189 17.19 2.74 1.40
C PHE A 189 17.90 4.05 1.07
N ARG A 190 18.69 4.53 2.02
CA ARG A 190 19.58 5.67 1.87
C ARG A 190 21.03 5.20 1.84
N ALA A 191 21.74 5.51 0.76
CA ALA A 191 23.14 5.19 0.59
C ALA A 191 24.05 5.91 1.61
N PRO A 192 25.25 5.39 1.91
CA PRO A 192 26.22 6.13 2.71
C PRO A 192 26.68 7.40 1.97
N ARG A 193 27.07 8.43 2.71
CA ARG A 193 27.58 9.70 2.15
C ARG A 193 29.05 9.85 2.42
N PHE A 194 29.75 10.50 1.49
CA PHE A 194 31.19 10.75 1.57
C PHE A 194 31.48 12.22 1.27
N ASN A 195 32.50 12.77 1.92
CA ASN A 195 33.01 14.09 1.56
C ASN A 195 33.89 14.02 0.30
N LYS A 196 34.39 15.18 -0.15
CA LYS A 196 35.26 15.29 -1.33
C LYS A 196 36.59 14.54 -1.20
N ASN A 197 37.02 14.21 0.01
CA ASN A 197 38.23 13.43 0.28
C ASN A 197 37.96 11.91 0.29
N GLY A 198 36.71 11.48 0.07
CA GLY A 198 36.31 10.08 0.13
C GLY A 198 36.10 9.57 1.56
N GLU A 199 36.06 10.44 2.57
CA GLU A 199 35.80 10.04 3.96
C GLU A 199 34.29 9.95 4.18
N LYS A 200 33.83 8.87 4.83
CA LYS A 200 32.41 8.68 5.15
C LYS A 200 31.92 9.78 6.10
N THR A 201 30.82 10.44 5.72
CA THR A 201 30.15 11.49 6.51
C THR A 201 28.80 11.05 7.06
N GLN A 202 28.16 10.07 6.44
CA GLN A 202 26.91 9.48 6.92
C GLN A 202 26.86 7.99 6.57
N ASP A 203 26.33 7.21 7.50
CA ASP A 203 26.06 5.79 7.32
C ASP A 203 24.92 5.54 6.33
N ALA A 204 25.01 4.38 5.66
CA ALA A 204 23.88 3.79 4.96
C ALA A 204 22.73 3.53 5.94
N ARG A 205 21.50 3.52 5.45
CA ARG A 205 20.32 3.43 6.30
C ARG A 205 19.14 2.80 5.58
N PHE A 206 18.50 1.84 6.23
CA PHE A 206 17.14 1.44 5.89
C PHE A 206 16.19 2.40 6.60
N GLU A 207 15.68 3.40 5.87
CA GLU A 207 14.79 4.41 6.46
C GLU A 207 13.46 3.79 6.85
N SER A 208 12.93 2.90 6.01
CA SER A 208 11.80 2.05 6.36
C SER A 208 11.75 0.79 5.50
N VAL A 209 11.30 -0.29 6.09
CA VAL A 209 11.00 -1.55 5.39
C VAL A 209 9.59 -1.97 5.75
N PHE A 210 8.75 -2.14 4.74
CA PHE A 210 7.39 -2.66 4.86
C PHE A 210 7.33 -4.05 4.25
N HIS A 211 6.79 -5.01 5.01
CA HIS A 211 6.56 -6.37 4.54
C HIS A 211 5.08 -6.71 4.70
N ASN A 212 4.43 -7.06 3.58
CA ASN A 212 2.97 -7.24 3.46
C ASN A 212 2.19 -6.04 4.02
N GLY A 213 2.66 -4.82 3.78
CA GLY A 213 2.00 -3.57 4.19
C GLY A 213 2.28 -3.13 5.64
N ILE A 214 3.03 -3.91 6.42
CA ILE A 214 3.38 -3.58 7.82
C ILE A 214 4.82 -3.10 7.90
N LEU A 215 5.05 -1.97 8.59
CA LEU A 215 6.38 -1.45 8.89
C LEU A 215 7.11 -2.42 9.84
N ILE A 216 8.19 -3.04 9.37
CA ILE A 216 8.97 -4.02 10.13
C ILE A 216 10.35 -3.52 10.55
N GLN A 217 10.92 -2.55 9.82
CA GLN A 217 12.15 -1.82 10.18
C GLN A 217 11.89 -0.32 10.07
N ASP A 218 12.34 0.46 11.05
CA ASP A 218 12.20 1.92 11.08
C ASP A 218 13.56 2.57 11.40
N ASN A 219 14.09 3.32 10.42
CA ASN A 219 15.24 4.21 10.59
C ASN A 219 16.55 3.54 11.06
N VAL A 220 16.85 2.34 10.56
CA VAL A 220 18.04 1.54 10.95
C VAL A 220 19.30 2.01 10.24
N SER A 221 20.27 2.53 10.99
CA SER A 221 21.59 2.96 10.49
C SER A 221 22.56 1.79 10.42
N LEU A 222 23.40 1.74 9.39
CA LEU A 222 24.35 0.65 9.15
C LEU A 222 25.78 1.17 9.25
N SER A 223 26.54 0.66 10.21
CA SER A 223 27.93 1.09 10.42
C SER A 223 28.88 0.66 9.27
N GLY A 224 28.43 -0.26 8.41
CA GLY A 224 29.06 -0.64 7.14
C GLY A 224 28.38 -1.88 6.52
N PRO A 225 29.05 -2.61 5.58
CA PRO A 225 28.47 -3.77 4.88
C PRO A 225 28.09 -4.94 5.80
N THR A 226 26.99 -5.63 5.49
CA THR A 226 26.57 -6.86 6.21
C THR A 226 27.51 -8.02 5.89
N ARG A 227 27.37 -9.14 6.60
CA ARG A 227 28.17 -10.35 6.33
C ARG A 227 27.95 -10.83 4.89
N GLY A 228 29.04 -11.25 4.23
CA GLY A 228 29.00 -11.79 2.87
C GLY A 228 28.67 -10.77 1.77
N PRO A 229 29.22 -9.53 1.79
CA PRO A 229 28.93 -8.58 0.73
C PRO A 229 29.50 -9.05 -0.60
N PHE A 230 28.78 -8.76 -1.69
CA PHE A 230 29.25 -9.05 -3.06
C PHE A 230 30.28 -8.02 -3.54
N LEU A 231 30.29 -6.83 -2.93
CA LEU A 231 31.25 -5.76 -3.22
C LEU A 231 31.92 -5.29 -1.94
N GLU A 232 33.24 -5.16 -2.00
CA GLU A 232 34.06 -4.70 -0.87
C GLU A 232 33.89 -3.20 -0.57
N GLY A 233 34.14 -2.85 0.69
CA GLY A 233 34.08 -1.47 1.19
C GLY A 233 32.70 -0.84 1.14
N GLU A 234 32.59 0.45 1.48
CA GLU A 234 31.37 1.24 1.28
C GLU A 234 31.55 2.19 0.11
N ALA A 235 30.48 2.43 -0.65
CA ALA A 235 30.46 3.37 -1.77
C ALA A 235 29.11 4.09 -1.85
N ALA A 236 29.09 5.28 -2.44
CA ALA A 236 27.86 6.06 -2.61
C ALA A 236 26.88 5.45 -3.61
N TYR A 237 27.40 4.61 -4.53
CA TYR A 237 26.63 3.92 -5.56
C TYR A 237 27.02 2.44 -5.64
N GLY A 238 26.08 1.60 -6.08
CA GLY A 238 26.32 0.20 -6.41
C GLY A 238 25.05 -0.49 -6.92
N PRO A 239 25.14 -1.72 -7.43
CA PRO A 239 24.00 -2.46 -7.96
C PRO A 239 23.10 -3.01 -6.84
N ILE A 240 21.85 -3.31 -7.18
CA ILE A 240 21.05 -4.27 -6.43
C ILE A 240 21.58 -5.66 -6.76
N VAL A 241 21.83 -6.49 -5.74
CA VAL A 241 22.24 -7.88 -5.94
C VAL A 241 21.26 -8.81 -5.23
N ILE A 242 20.79 -9.84 -5.93
CA ILE A 242 19.91 -10.87 -5.36
C ILE A 242 20.71 -12.17 -5.22
N GLN A 243 20.79 -12.69 -3.99
CA GLN A 243 21.50 -13.93 -3.69
C GLN A 243 20.80 -15.13 -4.34
N GLY A 244 21.55 -15.92 -5.11
CA GLY A 244 21.01 -17.00 -5.94
C GLY A 244 21.45 -18.41 -5.57
N ASP A 245 22.33 -18.57 -4.57
CA ASP A 245 23.01 -19.83 -4.24
C ASP A 245 22.54 -20.48 -2.91
N HIS A 246 21.52 -19.92 -2.25
CA HIS A 246 21.02 -20.40 -0.96
C HIS A 246 19.67 -21.13 -1.04
N GLY A 247 18.83 -20.80 -2.02
CA GLY A 247 17.50 -21.38 -2.10
C GLY A 247 16.69 -20.92 -3.30
N ASN A 248 15.64 -21.68 -3.60
CA ASN A 248 14.68 -21.35 -4.64
C ASN A 248 13.85 -20.12 -4.24
N ILE A 249 13.61 -19.21 -5.18
CA ILE A 249 12.79 -18.01 -4.94
C ILE A 249 12.28 -17.47 -6.28
N ALA A 250 11.14 -16.78 -6.27
CA ALA A 250 10.63 -16.09 -7.45
C ALA A 250 10.24 -14.66 -7.13
N PHE A 251 10.36 -13.77 -8.10
CA PHE A 251 10.06 -12.34 -8.01
C PHE A 251 9.14 -11.91 -9.15
N ARG A 252 8.23 -10.99 -8.87
CA ARG A 252 7.42 -10.28 -9.86
C ARG A 252 7.14 -8.86 -9.41
N ASN A 253 6.56 -8.04 -10.29
CA ASN A 253 6.15 -6.67 -9.98
C ASN A 253 7.28 -5.84 -9.33
N ILE A 254 8.52 -6.04 -9.80
CA ILE A 254 9.69 -5.30 -9.30
C ILE A 254 9.62 -3.88 -9.85
N LYS A 255 9.64 -2.90 -8.94
CA LYS A 255 9.53 -1.48 -9.22
C LYS A 255 10.50 -0.69 -8.37
N PHE A 256 11.02 0.40 -8.90
CA PHE A 256 11.92 1.24 -8.14
C PHE A 256 11.84 2.72 -8.50
N LYS A 257 12.34 3.55 -7.60
CA LYS A 257 12.73 4.94 -7.86
C LYS A 257 14.15 5.12 -7.36
N SER A 258 15.08 5.39 -8.27
CA SER A 258 16.44 5.78 -7.91
C SER A 258 16.50 7.28 -7.69
N TYR A 259 17.11 7.71 -6.60
CA TYR A 259 17.30 9.12 -6.29
C TYR A 259 18.78 9.47 -6.43
N THR A 260 19.10 10.18 -7.50
CA THR A 260 20.47 10.52 -7.89
C THR A 260 20.70 12.03 -7.91
N GLN A 261 19.64 12.83 -7.68
CA GLN A 261 19.66 14.28 -7.82
C GLN A 261 19.41 14.99 -6.50
N ASP A 262 19.94 16.20 -6.42
CA ASP A 262 19.75 17.10 -5.29
C ASP A 262 18.29 17.61 -5.19
N SER A 263 17.98 18.30 -4.09
CA SER A 263 16.68 18.92 -3.84
C SER A 263 16.45 20.20 -4.67
N LEU A 264 15.19 20.57 -4.89
CA LEU A 264 14.83 21.96 -5.20
C LEU A 264 15.31 22.87 -4.08
N THR A 265 15.87 24.04 -4.43
CA THR A 265 16.27 25.04 -3.44
C THR A 265 15.70 26.41 -3.78
N LEU A 266 15.50 27.23 -2.75
CA LEU A 266 15.03 28.61 -2.89
C LEU A 266 16.20 29.57 -2.63
N SER A 267 16.31 30.60 -3.48
CA SER A 267 17.16 31.77 -3.24
C SER A 267 16.38 33.07 -3.41
N ASP A 268 16.99 34.18 -2.99
CA ASP A 268 16.46 35.54 -3.20
C ASP A 268 15.03 35.72 -2.68
N LEU A 269 14.70 35.01 -1.59
CA LEU A 269 13.37 34.98 -1.04
C LEU A 269 13.05 36.32 -0.34
N THR A 270 11.90 36.87 -0.67
CA THR A 270 11.33 38.10 -0.12
C THR A 270 9.89 37.84 0.31
N TYR A 271 9.37 38.66 1.21
CA TYR A 271 7.97 38.63 1.61
C TYR A 271 7.35 40.02 1.52
N LYS A 272 6.05 40.06 1.26
CA LYS A 272 5.19 41.22 1.47
C LYS A 272 4.08 40.82 2.43
N TYR A 273 3.76 41.69 3.37
CA TYR A 273 2.76 41.50 4.41
C TYR A 273 1.60 42.46 4.21
N PHE A 274 0.38 41.95 4.38
CA PHE A 274 -0.85 42.71 4.40
C PHE A 274 -1.77 42.18 5.49
N GLU A 275 -2.74 43.00 5.89
CA GLU A 275 -3.82 42.61 6.78
C GLU A 275 -5.12 42.49 5.97
N HIS A 276 -5.99 41.56 6.37
CA HIS A 276 -7.28 41.35 5.73
C HIS A 276 -8.38 41.18 6.81
N PRO A 277 -9.66 41.49 6.52
CA PRO A 277 -10.73 41.24 7.47
C PRO A 277 -10.98 39.73 7.62
N TYR A 278 -11.63 39.29 8.69
CA TYR A 278 -12.09 37.90 8.78
C TYR A 278 -12.99 37.57 7.59
N ASP A 279 -12.54 36.66 6.74
CA ASP A 279 -13.26 36.21 5.55
C ASP A 279 -12.82 34.79 5.19
N VAL A 280 -13.77 33.95 4.75
CA VAL A 280 -13.49 32.57 4.31
C VAL A 280 -13.17 32.50 2.81
N THR A 281 -13.11 33.65 2.12
CA THR A 281 -12.78 33.71 0.69
C THR A 281 -11.32 34.05 0.44
N PHE A 282 -10.73 33.39 -0.56
CA PHE A 282 -9.39 33.67 -1.06
C PHE A 282 -9.20 35.18 -1.39
N PRO A 283 -8.24 35.89 -0.76
CA PRO A 283 -8.05 37.32 -0.99
C PRO A 283 -7.66 37.69 -2.42
N GLU A 284 -8.05 38.89 -2.87
CA GLU A 284 -7.59 39.49 -4.13
C GLU A 284 -6.18 40.07 -3.97
N PHE A 285 -5.18 39.19 -3.85
CA PHE A 285 -3.78 39.51 -3.54
C PHE A 285 -3.12 40.57 -4.44
N ASP A 286 -3.60 40.76 -5.68
CA ASP A 286 -3.04 41.77 -6.59
C ASP A 286 -3.49 43.20 -6.25
N THR A 287 -4.49 43.36 -5.37
CA THR A 287 -5.07 44.66 -4.98
C THR A 287 -4.88 45.01 -3.51
N VAL A 288 -4.30 44.10 -2.71
CA VAL A 288 -4.12 44.30 -1.27
C VAL A 288 -3.13 45.43 -0.95
N LYS A 289 -3.39 46.16 0.13
CA LYS A 289 -2.49 47.20 0.63
C LYS A 289 -1.32 46.55 1.37
N ILE A 290 -0.14 46.60 0.77
CA ILE A 290 1.09 46.14 1.41
C ILE A 290 1.48 47.07 2.55
N LEU A 291 1.64 46.51 3.75
CA LEU A 291 2.00 47.24 4.96
C LEU A 291 3.49 47.11 5.29
N LYS A 292 4.08 45.95 4.98
CA LYS A 292 5.50 45.66 5.21
C LYS A 292 6.05 44.75 4.13
N ASN A 293 7.36 44.83 3.90
CA ASN A 293 8.09 43.92 3.02
C ASN A 293 9.52 43.74 3.54
N GLY A 294 10.16 42.65 3.15
CA GLY A 294 11.53 42.35 3.54
C GLY A 294 12.08 41.10 2.88
N SER A 295 13.29 40.71 3.29
CA SER A 295 13.90 39.43 2.90
C SER A 295 13.44 38.31 3.83
N ALA A 296 13.41 37.09 3.31
CA ALA A 296 13.11 35.87 4.06
C ALA A 296 14.20 34.82 3.80
N THR A 297 14.38 33.90 4.74
CA THR A 297 15.30 32.76 4.59
C THR A 297 14.57 31.42 4.51
N SER A 298 13.26 31.43 4.73
CA SER A 298 12.36 30.27 4.71
C SER A 298 10.91 30.72 4.47
N LEU A 299 10.05 29.77 4.14
CA LEU A 299 8.59 29.96 4.03
C LEU A 299 7.93 29.89 5.41
N ASP A 300 8.35 30.78 6.32
CA ASP A 300 7.83 30.82 7.69
C ASP A 300 6.63 31.78 7.77
N PRO A 301 5.41 31.32 8.14
CA PRO A 301 4.25 32.21 8.24
C PRO A 301 4.41 33.31 9.30
N SER A 302 5.38 33.19 10.22
CA SER A 302 5.68 34.22 11.23
C SER A 302 6.72 35.25 10.79
N VAL A 303 7.22 35.20 9.55
CA VAL A 303 8.35 36.02 9.07
C VAL A 303 8.17 37.54 9.25
N ALA A 304 6.93 38.03 9.17
CA ALA A 304 6.62 39.44 9.37
C ALA A 304 6.53 39.81 10.86
N ASN A 305 6.09 38.87 11.72
CA ASN A 305 5.87 38.99 13.16
C ASN A 305 5.09 40.26 13.58
N GLU A 306 3.97 40.55 12.89
CA GLU A 306 3.14 41.73 13.14
C GLU A 306 1.81 41.40 13.84
N LYS A 307 1.16 40.29 13.46
CA LYS A 307 -0.09 39.78 14.05
C LYS A 307 -0.08 38.26 14.10
N GLU A 308 -0.89 37.71 15.01
CA GLU A 308 -1.14 36.27 15.12
C GLU A 308 -2.22 35.80 14.14
N ASP A 309 -3.23 36.65 13.86
CA ASP A 309 -4.43 36.32 13.08
C ASP A 309 -4.72 37.43 12.02
N HIS A 310 -5.58 37.13 11.04
CA HIS A 310 -6.11 38.08 10.04
C HIS A 310 -5.04 38.79 9.19
N TYR A 311 -4.09 38.02 8.69
CA TYR A 311 -2.99 38.54 7.88
C TYR A 311 -2.72 37.68 6.65
N GLY A 312 -1.90 38.19 5.75
CA GLY A 312 -1.42 37.42 4.63
C GLY A 312 -0.01 37.78 4.21
N LEU A 313 0.60 36.84 3.48
CA LEU A 313 1.95 36.91 2.99
C LEU A 313 1.99 36.60 1.49
N ILE A 314 2.81 37.37 0.78
CA ILE A 314 3.22 37.05 -0.59
C ILE A 314 4.73 36.82 -0.55
N PHE A 315 5.15 35.58 -0.72
CA PHE A 315 6.55 35.22 -0.87
C PHE A 315 6.93 35.24 -2.34
N ASN A 316 8.05 35.88 -2.68
CA ASN A 316 8.65 35.85 -4.01
C ASN A 316 10.10 35.41 -3.90
N GLY A 317 10.57 34.56 -4.82
CA GLY A 317 11.96 34.12 -4.85
C GLY A 317 12.34 33.41 -6.15
N LYS A 318 13.50 32.76 -6.13
CA LYS A 318 14.01 31.94 -7.22
C LYS A 318 14.02 30.46 -6.82
N LEU A 319 13.43 29.62 -7.65
CA LEU A 319 13.47 28.16 -7.52
C LEU A 319 14.60 27.61 -8.40
N HIS A 320 15.53 26.91 -7.78
CA HIS A 320 16.60 26.19 -8.48
C HIS A 320 16.16 24.75 -8.71
N VAL A 321 16.04 24.40 -9.99
CA VAL A 321 15.58 23.09 -10.48
C VAL A 321 16.81 22.32 -10.95
N PRO A 322 17.21 21.23 -10.27
CA PRO A 322 18.44 20.52 -10.63
C PRO A 322 18.27 19.74 -11.94
N VAL A 323 17.10 19.15 -12.20
CA VAL A 323 16.83 18.32 -13.37
C VAL A 323 15.49 18.67 -14.03
N SER A 324 15.47 18.71 -15.36
CA SER A 324 14.23 18.94 -16.11
C SER A 324 13.26 17.77 -15.95
N GLY A 325 11.96 18.06 -15.81
CA GLY A 325 10.90 17.05 -15.86
C GLY A 325 9.64 17.50 -15.13
N GLU A 326 8.79 16.54 -14.79
CA GLU A 326 7.56 16.80 -14.04
C GLU A 326 7.83 16.77 -12.54
N TYR A 327 7.31 17.77 -11.84
CA TYR A 327 7.41 17.93 -10.39
C TYR A 327 5.99 17.96 -9.81
N LEU A 328 5.72 17.08 -8.86
CA LEU A 328 4.49 17.08 -8.08
C LEU A 328 4.73 17.95 -6.85
N PHE A 329 3.94 18.99 -6.67
CA PHE A 329 3.90 19.81 -5.47
C PHE A 329 2.66 19.47 -4.67
N LYS A 330 2.81 19.37 -3.36
CA LYS A 330 1.70 19.27 -2.40
C LYS A 330 1.80 20.40 -1.43
N THR A 331 0.74 21.18 -1.28
CA THR A 331 0.67 22.23 -0.27
C THR A 331 -0.21 21.77 0.86
N ALA A 332 0.26 21.98 2.08
CA ALA A 332 -0.57 21.89 3.28
C ALA A 332 -0.50 23.26 3.97
N ILE A 333 -1.59 24.01 3.79
CA ILE A 333 -1.68 25.41 4.16
C ILE A 333 -2.91 25.58 5.04
N ASP A 334 -2.75 26.24 6.19
CA ASP A 334 -3.88 26.58 7.05
C ASP A 334 -4.67 27.74 6.44
N ASP A 335 -6.00 27.71 6.58
CA ASP A 335 -6.97 28.52 5.85
C ASP A 335 -6.81 28.44 4.32
N GLY A 336 -5.89 29.21 3.70
CA GLY A 336 -5.76 29.19 2.25
C GLY A 336 -4.49 29.80 1.68
N GLY A 337 -4.21 29.42 0.43
CA GLY A 337 -3.01 29.85 -0.28
C GLY A 337 -2.91 29.25 -1.67
N ALA A 338 -1.94 29.74 -2.44
CA ALA A 338 -1.70 29.25 -3.79
C ALA A 338 -0.24 29.40 -4.17
N LEU A 339 0.24 28.46 -5.00
CA LEU A 339 1.62 28.33 -5.43
C LEU A 339 1.70 28.60 -6.93
N TRP A 340 2.60 29.49 -7.33
CA TRP A 340 2.99 29.73 -8.70
C TRP A 340 4.46 29.41 -8.91
N ILE A 341 4.76 28.82 -10.08
CA ILE A 341 6.12 28.61 -10.56
C ILE A 341 6.15 29.10 -12.00
N ASP A 342 7.13 29.94 -12.35
CA ASP A 342 7.24 30.57 -13.66
C ASP A 342 5.95 31.33 -14.08
N GLY A 343 5.29 31.97 -13.11
CA GLY A 343 4.02 32.67 -13.32
C GLY A 343 2.80 31.78 -13.59
N LYS A 344 2.96 30.45 -13.59
CA LYS A 344 1.85 29.48 -13.74
C LYS A 344 1.38 29.01 -12.37
N GLN A 345 0.07 29.08 -12.14
CA GLN A 345 -0.53 28.56 -10.90
C GLN A 345 -0.46 27.04 -10.91
N ILE A 346 0.24 26.47 -9.93
CA ILE A 346 0.44 25.03 -9.79
C ILE A 346 -0.57 24.45 -8.80
N VAL A 347 -0.76 25.12 -7.67
CA VAL A 347 -1.69 24.70 -6.62
C VAL A 347 -2.56 25.89 -6.20
N HIS A 348 -3.83 25.63 -5.93
CA HIS A 348 -4.77 26.62 -5.42
C HIS A 348 -5.62 26.00 -4.32
N ASN A 349 -5.61 26.64 -3.15
CA ASN A 349 -6.37 26.24 -1.99
C ASN A 349 -7.35 27.36 -1.62
N GLU A 350 -8.64 27.16 -1.91
CA GLU A 350 -9.67 28.20 -1.89
C GLU A 350 -10.03 28.73 -0.50
N GLY A 351 -9.65 28.04 0.58
CA GLY A 351 -10.12 28.36 1.93
C GLY A 351 -11.16 27.36 2.42
N ASP A 352 -10.79 26.47 3.34
CA ASP A 352 -11.71 25.70 4.18
C ASP A 352 -11.33 26.02 5.63
N PRO A 353 -12.26 26.22 6.60
CA PRO A 353 -11.91 26.31 8.01
C PRO A 353 -11.17 25.04 8.48
N GLY A 354 -9.84 25.08 8.39
CA GLY A 354 -8.89 24.06 8.81
C GLY A 354 -7.89 23.62 7.74
N TYR A 355 -7.01 22.72 8.17
CA TYR A 355 -5.90 22.19 7.37
C TYR A 355 -6.37 21.43 6.12
N SER A 356 -6.04 21.91 4.93
CA SER A 356 -6.34 21.24 3.66
C SER A 356 -5.09 20.99 2.81
N GLU A 357 -5.02 19.80 2.22
CA GLU A 357 -3.95 19.38 1.33
C GLU A 357 -4.39 19.48 -0.13
N GLN A 358 -3.60 20.15 -0.96
CA GLN A 358 -3.84 20.31 -2.40
C GLN A 358 -2.59 19.92 -3.19
N ASN A 359 -2.78 19.34 -4.36
CA ASN A 359 -1.70 18.82 -5.21
C ASN A 359 -1.70 19.52 -6.58
N GLY A 360 -0.53 19.66 -7.18
CA GLY A 360 -0.37 20.20 -8.53
C GLY A 360 0.91 19.75 -9.20
N ILE A 361 0.89 19.59 -10.51
CA ILE A 361 2.05 19.15 -11.29
C ILE A 361 2.59 20.32 -12.11
N ALA A 362 3.90 20.53 -12.05
CA ALA A 362 4.61 21.51 -12.86
C ALA A 362 5.63 20.79 -13.75
N LYS A 363 5.66 21.11 -15.05
CA LYS A 363 6.75 20.71 -15.93
C LYS A 363 7.82 21.81 -15.89
N LEU A 364 8.99 21.49 -15.34
CA LEU A 364 10.07 22.43 -15.11
C LEU A 364 11.30 22.06 -15.92
N ASP A 365 12.00 23.06 -16.44
CA ASP A 365 13.32 22.90 -17.02
C ASP A 365 14.39 23.08 -15.93
N SER A 366 15.49 22.33 -16.02
CA SER A 366 16.67 22.53 -15.18
C SER A 366 17.19 23.96 -15.31
N GLY A 367 17.57 24.56 -14.18
CA GLY A 367 18.00 25.95 -14.10
C GLY A 367 17.26 26.71 -13.01
N VAL A 368 17.05 28.01 -13.23
CA VAL A 368 16.44 28.91 -12.25
C VAL A 368 15.15 29.48 -12.82
N THR A 369 14.06 29.38 -12.06
CA THR A 369 12.75 29.94 -12.42
C THR A 369 12.14 30.74 -11.27
N ASP A 370 11.10 31.51 -11.54
CA ASP A 370 10.41 32.33 -10.55
C ASP A 370 9.52 31.48 -9.65
N PHE A 371 9.56 31.78 -8.35
CA PHE A 371 8.72 31.18 -7.32
C PHE A 371 7.84 32.25 -6.68
N GLU A 372 6.55 31.97 -6.54
CA GLU A 372 5.63 32.79 -5.78
C GLU A 372 4.67 31.93 -4.94
N LEU A 373 4.54 32.26 -3.66
CA LEU A 373 3.54 31.68 -2.76
C LEU A 373 2.70 32.80 -2.17
N ARG A 374 1.38 32.70 -2.32
CA ARG A 374 0.41 33.58 -1.65
C ARG A 374 -0.28 32.81 -0.54
N PHE A 375 -0.36 33.41 0.64
CA PHE A 375 -0.87 32.80 1.86
C PHE A 375 -1.73 33.81 2.62
N TYR A 376 -2.79 33.33 3.26
CA TYR A 376 -3.53 34.11 4.26
C TYR A 376 -3.93 33.22 5.43
N ASP A 377 -4.01 33.86 6.60
CA ASP A 377 -4.42 33.26 7.86
C ASP A 377 -5.57 34.07 8.45
N ASN A 378 -6.61 33.37 8.91
CA ASN A 378 -7.75 33.95 9.59
C ASN A 378 -7.59 33.85 11.09
N VAL A 379 -7.60 32.65 11.64
CA VAL A 379 -7.62 32.42 13.09
C VAL A 379 -6.86 31.16 13.48
N TRP A 380 -6.29 31.18 14.69
CA TRP A 380 -5.67 30.05 15.39
C TRP A 380 -4.22 29.77 14.96
N SER A 381 -4.00 28.83 14.05
CA SER A 381 -2.65 28.41 13.68
C SER A 381 -2.35 28.81 12.25
N ALA A 382 -1.16 29.32 12.02
CA ALA A 382 -0.67 29.57 10.67
C ALA A 382 0.33 28.48 10.29
N THR A 383 0.02 27.69 9.25
CA THR A 383 0.94 26.67 8.72
C THR A 383 1.14 26.84 7.23
N ILE A 384 2.41 26.83 6.80
CA ILE A 384 2.81 26.70 5.40
C ILE A 384 3.73 25.48 5.28
N ARG A 385 3.32 24.49 4.49
CA ARG A 385 4.16 23.38 4.08
C ARG A 385 3.99 23.14 2.59
N ILE A 386 5.10 23.04 1.88
CA ILE A 386 5.13 22.63 0.47
C ILE A 386 6.02 21.42 0.37
N ASP A 387 5.44 20.27 0.11
CA ASP A 387 6.18 19.08 -0.26
C ASP A 387 6.32 19.01 -1.77
N TYR A 388 7.38 18.34 -2.25
CA TYR A 388 7.50 18.04 -3.65
C TYR A 388 8.20 16.70 -3.90
N GLU A 389 7.90 16.13 -5.06
CA GLU A 389 8.60 15.00 -5.66
C GLU A 389 8.97 15.39 -7.10
N GLY A 390 10.11 14.93 -7.60
CA GLY A 390 10.58 15.24 -8.95
C GLY A 390 11.43 14.12 -9.55
N PRO A 391 11.91 14.26 -10.80
CA PRO A 391 12.67 13.21 -11.47
C PRO A 391 13.95 12.91 -10.70
N GLN A 392 14.08 11.67 -10.20
CA GLN A 392 15.24 11.23 -9.40
C GLN A 392 15.45 12.02 -8.10
N ILE A 393 14.41 12.67 -7.58
CA ILE A 393 14.45 13.45 -6.35
C ILE A 393 13.47 12.85 -5.35
N TYR A 394 13.98 12.55 -4.15
CA TYR A 394 13.15 12.03 -3.06
C TYR A 394 12.09 13.06 -2.64
N HIS A 395 11.05 12.61 -1.96
CA HIS A 395 10.05 13.50 -1.40
C HIS A 395 10.67 14.45 -0.37
N HIS A 396 10.58 15.76 -0.62
CA HIS A 396 11.19 16.79 0.23
C HIS A 396 10.20 17.90 0.58
N VAL A 397 10.44 18.57 1.71
CA VAL A 397 9.77 19.84 2.05
C VAL A 397 10.59 20.99 1.47
N LEU A 398 10.00 21.79 0.58
CA LEU A 398 10.66 22.95 0.00
C LEU A 398 10.96 24.01 1.07
N GLY A 399 12.18 24.55 1.06
CA GLY A 399 12.58 25.64 1.96
C GLY A 399 12.92 25.21 3.39
N ARG A 400 12.95 23.90 3.69
CA ARG A 400 13.47 23.34 4.94
C ARG A 400 14.59 22.34 4.62
N LYS A 401 15.66 22.32 5.40
CA LYS A 401 16.57 21.15 5.38
C LYS A 401 15.74 19.92 5.72
N ALA A 402 15.96 18.81 5.01
CA ALA A 402 15.23 17.57 5.19
C ALA A 402 15.00 17.33 6.70
N PRO A 403 13.74 17.28 7.17
CA PRO A 403 13.50 16.93 8.55
C PRO A 403 14.11 15.55 8.76
N SER A 404 14.94 15.39 9.80
CA SER A 404 15.18 14.05 10.34
C SER A 404 13.81 13.42 10.56
N PRO A 405 13.57 12.16 10.11
CA PRO A 405 12.32 11.48 10.39
C PRO A 405 12.12 11.54 11.90
N LYS A 406 11.22 12.41 12.36
CA LYS A 406 10.78 12.36 13.74
C LYS A 406 10.06 11.03 13.80
N ALA A 407 10.56 10.14 14.66
CA ALA A 407 9.86 8.92 15.04
C ALA A 407 8.38 9.27 15.19
N ARG A 408 7.52 8.61 14.39
CA ARG A 408 6.09 8.71 14.60
C ARG A 408 5.85 8.27 16.04
N ASN A 409 5.52 9.21 16.92
CA ASN A 409 5.16 8.89 18.30
C ASN A 409 3.94 7.97 18.25
N SER A 410 4.16 6.67 18.44
CA SER A 410 3.14 5.63 18.56
C SER A 410 2.41 5.66 19.91
N ASN A 411 2.84 6.53 20.83
CA ASN A 411 2.40 6.63 22.23
C ASN A 411 0.94 7.09 22.45
N GLY A 412 0.07 6.95 21.46
CA GLY A 412 -1.34 7.30 21.57
C GLY A 412 -2.32 6.28 21.01
N LYS A 413 -1.84 5.09 20.59
CA LYS A 413 -2.68 4.01 20.07
C LYS A 413 -3.33 3.19 21.20
N ILE A 414 -4.57 2.76 20.98
CA ILE A 414 -5.31 1.85 21.85
C ILE A 414 -5.35 0.49 21.16
N LEU A 415 -4.35 -0.34 21.44
CA LEU A 415 -4.22 -1.68 20.87
C LEU A 415 -4.90 -2.70 21.79
N ILE A 416 -5.64 -3.62 21.18
CA ILE A 416 -6.33 -4.72 21.85
C ILE A 416 -5.75 -6.03 21.35
N GLU A 417 -5.56 -6.95 22.28
CA GLU A 417 -5.09 -8.32 22.05
C GLU A 417 -6.08 -9.29 22.69
N SER A 418 -6.47 -10.32 21.96
CA SER A 418 -7.17 -11.46 22.57
C SER A 418 -6.12 -12.37 23.23
N VAL A 419 -6.23 -12.55 24.54
CA VAL A 419 -5.20 -13.25 25.35
C VAL A 419 -5.70 -14.58 25.90
N SER A 420 -6.92 -14.63 26.44
CA SER A 420 -7.39 -15.81 27.19
C SER A 420 -8.63 -16.47 26.59
N GLU A 421 -9.48 -15.70 25.92
CA GLU A 421 -10.69 -16.17 25.26
C GLU A 421 -10.92 -15.40 23.96
N PRO A 422 -11.76 -15.92 23.04
CA PRO A 422 -12.17 -15.15 21.87
C PRO A 422 -12.90 -13.86 22.28
N GLU A 423 -12.56 -12.75 21.64
CA GLU A 423 -13.19 -11.45 21.89
C GLU A 423 -13.99 -11.00 20.67
N MET A 424 -15.19 -10.44 20.89
CA MET A 424 -16.05 -9.97 19.80
C MET A 424 -16.34 -8.48 19.94
N TYR A 425 -15.95 -7.69 18.94
CA TYR A 425 -16.27 -6.26 18.87
C TYR A 425 -17.21 -6.01 17.70
N ARG A 426 -18.39 -5.47 17.99
CA ARG A 426 -19.22 -4.81 16.96
C ARG A 426 -18.51 -3.53 16.54
N ASN A 427 -18.18 -3.41 15.27
CA ASN A 427 -17.33 -2.33 14.78
C ASN A 427 -17.71 -1.91 13.37
N PHE A 428 -17.14 -0.79 12.96
CA PHE A 428 -17.03 -0.46 11.54
C PHE A 428 -15.67 -0.92 11.04
N THR A 429 -15.65 -1.40 9.80
CA THR A 429 -14.42 -1.84 9.14
C THR A 429 -14.41 -1.38 7.70
N VAL A 430 -13.25 -1.09 7.16
CA VAL A 430 -13.10 -0.92 5.71
C VAL A 430 -12.96 -2.29 5.05
N TYR A 431 -13.66 -2.45 3.93
CA TYR A 431 -13.54 -3.54 2.97
C TYR A 431 -13.71 -2.93 1.58
N ASP A 432 -12.77 -3.20 0.67
CA ASP A 432 -12.79 -2.68 -0.72
C ASP A 432 -12.98 -1.15 -0.77
N GLY A 433 -12.24 -0.44 0.09
CA GLY A 433 -12.31 1.02 0.23
C GLY A 433 -13.61 1.56 0.83
N GLN A 434 -14.57 0.71 1.19
CA GLN A 434 -15.88 1.11 1.73
C GLN A 434 -16.01 0.76 3.22
N LYS A 435 -16.59 1.68 4.00
CA LYS A 435 -16.92 1.47 5.41
C LYS A 435 -18.14 0.55 5.53
N ARG A 436 -17.93 -0.65 6.06
CA ARG A 436 -18.95 -1.61 6.45
C ARG A 436 -19.42 -1.28 7.87
N THR A 437 -20.72 -1.04 8.03
CA THR A 437 -21.31 -0.57 9.29
C THR A 437 -21.95 -1.67 10.14
N HIS A 438 -22.27 -2.81 9.54
CA HIS A 438 -22.84 -3.98 10.20
C HIS A 438 -21.81 -5.10 10.34
N ALA A 439 -20.62 -4.77 10.87
CA ALA A 439 -19.56 -5.75 11.04
C ALA A 439 -19.35 -6.17 12.50
N ILE A 440 -18.79 -7.36 12.66
CA ILE A 440 -18.21 -7.84 13.91
C ILE A 440 -16.81 -8.36 13.64
N SER A 441 -15.85 -7.94 14.45
CA SER A 441 -14.49 -8.48 14.45
C SER A 441 -14.32 -9.43 15.61
N VAL A 442 -13.77 -10.60 15.32
CA VAL A 442 -13.54 -11.68 16.28
C VAL A 442 -12.04 -11.87 16.43
N GLY A 443 -11.58 -11.63 17.65
CA GLY A 443 -10.21 -11.82 18.09
C GLY A 443 -10.05 -13.20 18.72
N SER A 444 -8.94 -13.87 18.48
CA SER A 444 -8.65 -15.21 19.01
C SER A 444 -7.34 -15.21 19.78
N PRO A 445 -7.27 -15.91 20.94
CA PRO A 445 -6.00 -16.16 21.63
C PRO A 445 -4.96 -16.87 20.76
N ASP A 446 -5.40 -17.61 19.75
CA ASP A 446 -4.53 -18.33 18.79
C ASP A 446 -3.99 -17.41 17.68
N LYS A 447 -4.18 -16.09 17.82
CA LYS A 447 -3.67 -15.05 16.91
C LYS A 447 -4.21 -15.16 15.49
N ILE A 448 -5.38 -15.78 15.31
CA ILE A 448 -6.10 -15.89 14.04
C ILE A 448 -7.41 -15.12 14.18
N HIS A 449 -7.54 -14.05 13.41
CA HIS A 449 -8.60 -13.06 13.57
C HIS A 449 -9.42 -12.91 12.30
N TYR A 450 -10.65 -12.44 12.44
CA TYR A 450 -11.49 -12.14 11.27
C TYR A 450 -12.47 -11.00 11.53
N ALA A 451 -12.92 -10.38 10.43
CA ALA A 451 -14.05 -9.47 10.40
C ALA A 451 -15.15 -10.08 9.53
N TYR A 452 -16.38 -10.03 10.05
CA TYR A 452 -17.54 -10.69 9.49
C TYR A 452 -18.67 -9.69 9.28
N ASP A 453 -19.32 -9.74 8.13
CA ASP A 453 -20.48 -8.92 7.80
C ASP A 453 -21.75 -9.58 8.34
N LEU A 454 -22.40 -8.94 9.31
CA LEU A 454 -23.62 -9.44 9.92
C LEU A 454 -24.83 -9.30 8.99
N GLU A 455 -24.83 -8.35 8.06
CA GLU A 455 -25.92 -8.12 7.13
C GLU A 455 -25.95 -9.21 6.04
N GLU A 456 -24.77 -9.55 5.53
CA GLU A 456 -24.63 -10.47 4.39
C GLU A 456 -24.22 -11.90 4.79
N GLY A 457 -23.66 -12.10 5.98
CA GLY A 457 -23.09 -13.39 6.40
C GLY A 457 -21.76 -13.70 5.71
N SER A 458 -20.99 -12.66 5.35
CA SER A 458 -19.76 -12.79 4.58
C SER A 458 -18.52 -12.63 5.47
N LEU A 459 -17.49 -13.42 5.18
CA LEU A 459 -16.17 -13.20 5.77
C LEU A 459 -15.53 -12.04 5.00
N LEU A 460 -15.37 -10.89 5.63
CA LEU A 460 -14.84 -9.70 4.96
C LEU A 460 -13.32 -9.77 4.85
N LYS A 461 -12.65 -10.08 5.97
CA LYS A 461 -11.19 -10.21 6.03
C LYS A 461 -10.75 -11.06 7.19
N PHE A 462 -9.53 -11.56 7.10
CA PHE A 462 -8.86 -12.34 8.14
C PHE A 462 -7.38 -11.96 8.23
N TRP A 463 -6.79 -12.10 9.42
CA TRP A 463 -5.41 -11.72 9.67
C TRP A 463 -4.80 -12.51 10.84
N ARG A 464 -3.47 -12.54 10.90
CA ARG A 464 -2.71 -13.22 11.95
C ARG A 464 -1.86 -12.23 12.72
N GLY A 465 -1.65 -12.45 14.01
CA GLY A 465 -0.77 -11.65 14.86
C GLY A 465 -1.57 -10.86 15.89
N GLY A 466 -1.32 -9.56 16.00
CA GLY A 466 -2.08 -8.71 16.90
C GLY A 466 -3.52 -8.50 16.43
N PHE A 467 -4.43 -8.35 17.39
CA PHE A 467 -5.85 -8.31 17.07
C PHE A 467 -6.27 -6.97 16.45
N ALA A 468 -6.35 -5.88 17.21
CA ALA A 468 -6.98 -4.66 16.69
C ALA A 468 -6.43 -3.35 17.28
N ASP A 469 -6.27 -2.34 16.42
CA ASP A 469 -6.14 -0.93 16.80
C ASP A 469 -7.54 -0.29 16.88
N MET A 470 -7.96 0.01 18.11
CA MET A 470 -9.26 0.61 18.43
C MET A 470 -9.20 2.13 18.57
N THR A 471 -8.05 2.75 18.28
CA THR A 471 -7.85 4.19 18.48
C THR A 471 -8.90 5.01 17.75
N GLY A 472 -9.16 4.69 16.48
CA GLY A 472 -10.15 5.38 15.66
C GLY A 472 -11.57 5.28 16.22
N MET A 473 -11.89 4.21 16.95
CA MET A 473 -13.21 4.02 17.56
C MET A 473 -13.35 4.69 18.92
N TRP A 474 -12.31 4.63 19.76
CA TRP A 474 -12.45 4.96 21.19
C TRP A 474 -11.86 6.33 21.56
N LYS A 475 -10.87 6.81 20.82
CA LYS A 475 -10.24 8.10 21.09
C LYS A 475 -10.99 9.21 20.35
N ASN A 476 -11.46 10.21 21.08
CA ASN A 476 -12.12 11.41 20.58
C ASN A 476 -13.40 11.20 19.73
N ARG A 477 -13.83 9.96 19.47
CA ARG A 477 -15.10 9.57 18.80
C ARG A 477 -15.42 10.33 17.50
N GLY A 478 -14.42 10.88 16.81
CA GLY A 478 -14.55 11.48 15.49
C GLY A 478 -14.53 10.43 14.37
N GLU A 479 -14.87 10.82 13.15
CA GLU A 479 -14.65 9.97 11.97
C GLU A 479 -13.14 9.65 11.83
N PRO A 480 -12.77 8.41 11.47
CA PRO A 480 -13.63 7.47 10.74
C PRO A 480 -14.30 6.36 11.57
N GLN A 481 -14.01 6.23 12.88
CA GLN A 481 -14.58 5.19 13.76
C GLN A 481 -14.40 3.74 13.27
N ILE A 482 -13.21 3.42 12.76
CA ILE A 482 -12.89 2.10 12.20
C ILE A 482 -12.04 1.30 13.20
N LEU A 483 -12.30 -0.02 13.26
CA LEU A 483 -11.34 -0.99 13.80
C LEU A 483 -10.34 -1.36 12.70
N GLU A 484 -9.06 -1.18 12.99
CA GLU A 484 -7.98 -1.54 12.07
C GLU A 484 -7.23 -2.79 12.57
N PRO A 485 -6.99 -3.79 11.73
CA PRO A 485 -6.08 -4.89 12.06
C PRO A 485 -4.68 -4.36 12.44
N ILE A 486 -4.08 -4.90 13.51
CA ILE A 486 -2.69 -4.54 13.89
C ILE A 486 -1.68 -5.05 12.85
N ASN A 487 -1.98 -6.21 12.28
CA ASN A 487 -1.17 -6.88 11.26
C ASN A 487 -1.88 -6.87 9.90
N ALA A 488 -1.13 -7.24 8.86
CA ALA A 488 -1.63 -7.33 7.49
C ALA A 488 -2.87 -8.23 7.42
N SER A 489 -3.98 -7.69 6.93
CA SER A 489 -5.20 -8.45 6.69
C SER A 489 -5.38 -8.78 5.23
N ILE A 490 -5.95 -9.96 4.97
CA ILE A 490 -6.34 -10.40 3.63
C ILE A 490 -7.85 -10.25 3.52
N GLU A 491 -8.29 -9.52 2.49
CA GLU A 491 -9.69 -9.43 2.12
C GLU A 491 -10.15 -10.73 1.47
N SER A 492 -11.35 -11.18 1.85
CA SER A 492 -12.01 -12.36 1.27
C SER A 492 -13.18 -11.92 0.39
N VAL A 493 -14.09 -12.85 0.07
CA VAL A 493 -15.27 -12.57 -0.74
C VAL A 493 -16.41 -12.01 0.11
N ALA A 494 -16.85 -10.78 -0.18
CA ALA A 494 -18.05 -10.18 0.41
C ALA A 494 -19.33 -10.59 -0.33
N GLY A 495 -20.50 -10.16 0.15
CA GLY A 495 -21.80 -10.55 -0.39
C GLY A 495 -22.35 -11.84 0.24
N VAL A 496 -23.66 -12.03 0.13
CA VAL A 496 -24.37 -13.22 0.64
C VAL A 496 -23.72 -14.49 0.07
N PRO A 497 -23.06 -15.34 0.88
CA PRO A 497 -22.24 -16.43 0.35
C PRO A 497 -23.08 -17.62 -0.14
N ILE A 498 -24.33 -17.78 0.33
CA ILE A 498 -25.22 -18.87 -0.08
C ILE A 498 -26.06 -18.45 -1.29
N GLY A 499 -26.16 -19.36 -2.25
CA GLY A 499 -26.86 -19.17 -3.51
C GLY A 499 -27.47 -20.47 -4.04
N MET A 500 -28.06 -20.36 -5.22
CA MET A 500 -28.48 -21.53 -6.00
C MET A 500 -27.59 -21.64 -7.23
N LEU A 501 -27.15 -22.87 -7.52
CA LEU A 501 -26.42 -23.18 -8.74
C LEU A 501 -26.97 -24.50 -9.31
N THR A 502 -27.77 -24.41 -10.37
CA THR A 502 -28.23 -25.59 -11.11
C THR A 502 -27.12 -26.11 -12.03
N GLU A 503 -27.18 -27.39 -12.44
CA GLU A 503 -26.09 -28.04 -13.20
C GLU A 503 -25.67 -27.31 -14.48
N ASP A 504 -26.59 -26.59 -15.13
CA ASP A 504 -26.37 -25.88 -16.39
C ASP A 504 -25.91 -24.42 -16.23
N GLN A 505 -25.88 -23.89 -15.01
CA GLN A 505 -25.55 -22.48 -14.77
C GLN A 505 -24.05 -22.21 -14.81
N LYS A 506 -23.67 -21.25 -15.66
CA LYS A 506 -22.28 -20.74 -15.77
C LYS A 506 -21.99 -19.54 -14.87
N LYS A 507 -23.00 -19.04 -14.14
CA LYS A 507 -22.89 -17.85 -13.30
C LYS A 507 -23.53 -18.13 -11.95
N TRP A 508 -22.80 -17.83 -10.88
CA TRP A 508 -23.33 -17.90 -9.54
C TRP A 508 -24.37 -16.80 -9.32
N THR A 509 -25.47 -17.17 -8.68
CA THR A 509 -26.50 -16.22 -8.23
C THR A 509 -26.68 -16.40 -6.73
N SER A 510 -26.26 -15.39 -5.96
CA SER A 510 -26.53 -15.31 -4.54
C SER A 510 -28.03 -15.36 -4.27
N LEU A 511 -28.39 -15.79 -3.05
CA LEU A 511 -29.70 -15.51 -2.51
C LEU A 511 -29.95 -14.01 -2.27
N SER A 512 -29.01 -13.09 -2.58
CA SER A 512 -29.14 -11.65 -2.36
C SER A 512 -30.18 -10.96 -3.25
N THR A 513 -30.71 -11.66 -4.26
CA THR A 513 -31.97 -11.25 -4.94
C THR A 513 -33.20 -11.37 -4.02
N GLN A 514 -33.02 -11.97 -2.85
CA GLN A 514 -34.01 -12.20 -1.79
C GLN A 514 -33.40 -11.75 -0.43
N LYS A 515 -34.23 -11.26 0.49
CA LYS A 515 -33.73 -10.68 1.75
C LYS A 515 -33.23 -11.79 2.69
N VAL A 516 -31.91 -11.88 2.89
CA VAL A 516 -31.31 -12.69 3.96
C VAL A 516 -31.56 -12.02 5.30
N SER A 517 -31.97 -12.80 6.30
CA SER A 517 -32.26 -12.30 7.65
C SER A 517 -31.26 -12.86 8.65
N TYR A 518 -30.43 -11.99 9.22
CA TYR A 518 -29.60 -12.30 10.37
C TYR A 518 -30.48 -12.52 11.62
N ARG A 519 -30.31 -13.68 12.28
CA ARG A 519 -31.11 -14.08 13.45
C ARG A 519 -30.39 -13.91 14.78
N GLY A 520 -29.09 -13.60 14.76
CA GLY A 520 -28.27 -13.50 15.96
C GLY A 520 -27.05 -14.43 15.89
N TYR A 521 -26.31 -14.50 17.00
CA TYR A 521 -25.32 -15.53 17.22
C TYR A 521 -25.43 -16.07 18.64
N GLU A 522 -25.04 -17.32 18.83
CA GLU A 522 -24.80 -17.95 20.14
C GLU A 522 -23.29 -18.12 20.36
N ILE A 523 -22.83 -18.13 21.61
CA ILE A 523 -21.42 -18.41 21.93
C ILE A 523 -21.27 -19.91 22.14
N THR A 524 -20.41 -20.54 21.36
CA THR A 524 -20.09 -21.97 21.49
C THR A 524 -19.34 -22.25 22.80
N GLU A 525 -19.21 -23.52 23.18
CA GLU A 525 -18.34 -23.93 24.29
C GLU A 525 -16.87 -23.53 24.07
N SER A 526 -16.45 -23.39 22.81
CA SER A 526 -15.11 -22.90 22.44
C SER A 526 -14.98 -21.36 22.48
N GLY A 527 -16.04 -20.64 22.83
CA GLY A 527 -16.05 -19.18 22.95
C GLY A 527 -16.28 -18.41 21.65
N TYR A 528 -16.41 -19.09 20.51
CA TYR A 528 -16.59 -18.45 19.20
C TYR A 528 -18.08 -18.23 18.88
N PRO A 529 -18.42 -17.19 18.10
CA PRO A 529 -19.80 -16.95 17.70
C PRO A 529 -20.26 -17.94 16.61
N LEU A 530 -21.40 -18.60 16.86
CA LEU A 530 -22.17 -19.35 15.89
C LEU A 530 -23.28 -18.46 15.33
N PHE A 531 -23.09 -17.91 14.13
CA PHE A 531 -24.05 -16.99 13.51
C PHE A 531 -25.21 -17.76 12.88
N THR A 532 -26.44 -17.26 13.01
CA THR A 532 -27.63 -17.90 12.42
C THR A 532 -28.30 -16.98 11.42
N TYR A 533 -28.69 -17.56 10.28
CA TYR A 533 -29.35 -16.87 9.19
C TYR A 533 -30.57 -17.62 8.68
N GLU A 534 -31.44 -16.89 7.99
CA GLU A 534 -32.61 -17.44 7.33
C GLU A 534 -32.89 -16.75 5.98
N SER A 535 -33.27 -17.55 4.97
CA SER A 535 -33.77 -17.07 3.68
C SER A 535 -34.63 -18.16 3.00
N ASN A 536 -35.83 -17.80 2.50
CA ASN A 536 -36.78 -18.68 1.79
C ASN A 536 -36.97 -20.07 2.41
N ASN A 537 -37.37 -20.11 3.68
CA ASN A 537 -37.53 -21.34 4.46
C ASN A 537 -36.23 -22.15 4.66
N ASN A 538 -35.07 -21.70 4.19
CA ASN A 538 -33.78 -22.27 4.58
C ASN A 538 -33.25 -21.50 5.79
N SER A 539 -32.67 -22.22 6.73
CA SER A 539 -31.86 -21.64 7.80
C SER A 539 -30.50 -22.30 7.76
N TRP A 540 -29.47 -21.60 8.19
CA TRP A 540 -28.14 -22.15 8.34
C TRP A 540 -27.41 -21.48 9.50
N SER A 541 -26.42 -22.21 10.00
CA SER A 541 -25.50 -21.76 11.03
C SER A 541 -24.10 -21.61 10.43
N ASP A 542 -23.35 -20.59 10.83
CA ASP A 542 -22.00 -20.29 10.33
C ASP A 542 -21.04 -20.10 11.50
N LEU A 543 -20.04 -20.98 11.60
CA LEU A 543 -19.01 -20.96 12.63
C LEU A 543 -17.64 -20.75 12.00
N LEU A 544 -16.90 -19.75 12.49
CA LEU A 544 -15.50 -19.53 12.15
C LEU A 544 -14.64 -19.59 13.42
N GLN A 545 -13.68 -20.52 13.43
CA GLN A 545 -12.74 -20.68 14.54
C GLN A 545 -11.40 -21.25 14.07
N PRO A 546 -10.29 -21.03 14.79
CA PRO A 546 -9.02 -21.68 14.50
C PRO A 546 -9.11 -23.21 14.49
N SER A 547 -8.27 -23.83 13.67
CA SER A 547 -8.04 -25.27 13.69
C SER A 547 -7.40 -25.71 15.01
N SER A 548 -7.51 -26.99 15.35
CA SER A 548 -6.97 -27.53 16.60
C SER A 548 -5.45 -27.38 16.74
N ASP A 549 -4.73 -27.33 15.62
CA ASP A 549 -3.28 -27.08 15.55
C ASP A 549 -2.93 -25.58 15.43
N LYS A 550 -3.95 -24.69 15.42
CA LYS A 550 -3.82 -23.22 15.42
C LYS A 550 -3.17 -22.65 14.16
N THR A 551 -3.15 -23.42 13.08
CA THR A 551 -2.51 -23.02 11.83
C THR A 551 -3.49 -22.46 10.80
N MET A 552 -4.79 -22.75 10.90
CA MET A 552 -5.80 -22.39 9.91
C MET A 552 -7.05 -21.77 10.56
N LEU A 553 -7.79 -20.96 9.83
CA LEU A 553 -9.15 -20.58 10.15
C LEU A 553 -10.12 -21.58 9.52
N VAL A 554 -10.87 -22.31 10.32
CA VAL A 554 -11.87 -23.27 9.84
C VAL A 554 -13.23 -22.57 9.80
N ARG A 555 -13.89 -22.62 8.64
CA ARG A 555 -15.29 -22.20 8.49
C ARG A 555 -16.17 -23.42 8.29
N LYS A 556 -17.21 -23.51 9.11
CA LYS A 556 -18.21 -24.57 9.06
C LYS A 556 -19.59 -23.96 8.91
N ILE A 557 -20.25 -24.24 7.79
CA ILE A 557 -21.67 -23.98 7.58
C ILE A 557 -22.46 -25.25 7.86
N SER A 558 -23.57 -25.13 8.57
CA SER A 558 -24.41 -26.27 8.97
C SER A 558 -25.90 -25.94 8.85
N ASP A 559 -26.72 -26.98 9.01
CA ASP A 559 -28.20 -26.91 8.98
C ASP A 559 -28.79 -26.49 7.63
N ILE A 560 -27.98 -26.51 6.56
CA ILE A 560 -28.43 -26.23 5.21
C ILE A 560 -29.44 -27.33 4.83
N ARG A 561 -30.67 -26.94 4.46
CA ARG A 561 -31.63 -27.91 3.93
C ARG A 561 -31.05 -28.52 2.66
N ASN A 562 -30.78 -29.81 2.68
CA ASN A 562 -30.15 -30.51 1.58
C ASN A 562 -31.10 -30.56 0.36
N THR A 563 -30.94 -29.60 -0.55
CA THR A 563 -31.45 -29.67 -1.92
C THR A 563 -30.24 -29.69 -2.85
N SER A 564 -30.34 -30.43 -3.96
CA SER A 564 -29.26 -30.57 -4.95
C SER A 564 -28.85 -29.27 -5.65
N GLU A 565 -29.46 -28.13 -5.30
CA GLU A 565 -29.28 -26.83 -5.96
C GLU A 565 -28.62 -25.78 -5.04
N ILE A 566 -28.57 -25.99 -3.72
CA ILE A 566 -27.93 -25.02 -2.81
C ILE A 566 -26.41 -25.16 -2.89
N SER A 567 -25.75 -24.02 -3.01
CA SER A 567 -24.29 -23.95 -3.05
C SER A 567 -23.79 -22.68 -2.35
N MET A 568 -22.50 -22.67 -2.04
CA MET A 568 -21.85 -21.54 -1.38
C MET A 568 -20.67 -21.04 -2.21
N ARG A 569 -20.61 -19.73 -2.43
CA ARG A 569 -19.41 -19.06 -2.92
C ARG A 569 -18.47 -18.81 -1.75
N ILE A 570 -17.32 -19.48 -1.77
CA ILE A 570 -16.33 -19.40 -0.69
C ILE A 570 -15.11 -18.56 -1.06
N ALA A 571 -14.93 -18.27 -2.35
CA ALA A 571 -13.85 -17.42 -2.83
C ALA A 571 -14.24 -16.70 -4.12
N GLN A 572 -13.60 -15.55 -4.34
CA GLN A 572 -13.60 -14.82 -5.58
C GLN A 572 -12.21 -14.24 -5.80
N GLY A 573 -11.71 -14.28 -7.02
CA GLY A 573 -10.39 -13.75 -7.37
C GLY A 573 -10.22 -13.62 -8.88
N GLU A 574 -9.17 -12.93 -9.31
CA GLU A 574 -8.76 -12.91 -10.71
C GLU A 574 -8.32 -14.32 -11.15
N ILE A 575 -7.61 -15.03 -10.26
CA ILE A 575 -7.07 -16.36 -10.52
C ILE A 575 -7.39 -17.26 -9.33
N ILE A 576 -8.08 -18.38 -9.59
CA ILE A 576 -8.25 -19.47 -8.62
C ILE A 576 -7.62 -20.73 -9.22
N LYS A 577 -6.57 -21.23 -8.58
CA LYS A 577 -5.85 -22.43 -9.02
C LYS A 577 -6.17 -23.61 -8.12
N LYS A 578 -6.63 -24.72 -8.69
CA LYS A 578 -6.69 -26.01 -8.00
C LYS A 578 -5.27 -26.56 -7.88
N LEU A 579 -4.89 -26.97 -6.68
CA LEU A 579 -3.60 -27.55 -6.32
C LEU A 579 -3.82 -28.99 -5.80
N PRO A 580 -2.75 -29.79 -5.62
CA PRO A 580 -2.84 -31.11 -5.00
C PRO A 580 -3.49 -31.10 -3.61
N ASN A 581 -3.95 -32.28 -3.15
CA ASN A 581 -4.42 -32.52 -1.77
C ASN A 581 -5.59 -31.62 -1.31
N GLY A 582 -6.53 -31.31 -2.22
CA GLY A 582 -7.72 -30.50 -1.92
C GLY A 582 -7.44 -29.00 -1.72
N LEU A 583 -6.24 -28.53 -2.08
CA LEU A 583 -5.84 -27.13 -1.94
C LEU A 583 -6.28 -26.27 -3.14
N TYR A 584 -6.60 -25.02 -2.87
CA TYR A 584 -6.90 -24.00 -3.85
C TYR A 584 -6.17 -22.71 -3.49
N SER A 585 -5.44 -22.11 -4.42
CA SER A 585 -4.85 -20.77 -4.23
C SER A 585 -5.74 -19.72 -4.87
N VAL A 586 -5.97 -18.62 -4.14
CA VAL A 586 -6.77 -17.48 -4.61
C VAL A 586 -5.84 -16.28 -4.76
N ASP A 587 -5.63 -15.82 -6.00
CA ASP A 587 -4.74 -14.72 -6.42
C ASP A 587 -3.27 -14.84 -5.94
N GLY A 588 -2.87 -16.02 -5.44
CA GLY A 588 -1.61 -16.18 -4.73
C GLY A 588 -1.54 -15.43 -3.40
N LYS A 589 -2.70 -15.04 -2.83
CA LYS A 589 -2.81 -14.30 -1.56
C LYS A 589 -3.12 -15.19 -0.36
N PHE A 590 -3.91 -16.24 -0.55
CA PHE A 590 -4.25 -17.22 0.49
C PHE A 590 -4.60 -18.57 -0.12
N TYR A 591 -4.67 -19.59 0.74
CA TYR A 591 -5.11 -20.93 0.40
C TYR A 591 -6.45 -21.27 1.03
N LEU A 592 -7.20 -22.09 0.31
CA LEU A 592 -8.37 -22.82 0.81
C LEU A 592 -8.06 -24.31 0.76
N LYS A 593 -8.36 -25.01 1.85
CA LYS A 593 -8.29 -26.46 1.95
C LYS A 593 -9.68 -27.04 2.11
N LEU A 594 -10.06 -27.89 1.18
CA LEU A 594 -11.31 -28.62 1.15
C LEU A 594 -11.04 -30.13 1.31
N ASP A 595 -12.06 -30.88 1.72
CA ASP A 595 -12.00 -32.34 1.67
C ASP A 595 -11.83 -32.80 0.21
N GLU A 596 -11.01 -33.82 -0.04
CA GLU A 596 -10.81 -34.36 -1.39
C GLU A 596 -12.07 -35.01 -1.98
N THR A 597 -13.00 -35.44 -1.12
CA THR A 597 -14.31 -35.93 -1.58
C THR A 597 -15.26 -34.79 -1.95
N SER A 598 -14.94 -33.55 -1.58
CA SER A 598 -15.70 -32.40 -2.03
C SER A 598 -15.50 -32.20 -3.54
N ASN A 599 -16.57 -31.84 -4.25
CA ASN A 599 -16.52 -31.60 -5.70
C ASN A 599 -16.80 -30.12 -6.01
N PRO A 600 -15.89 -29.20 -5.63
CA PRO A 600 -16.09 -27.78 -5.83
C PRO A 600 -16.00 -27.41 -7.32
N LYS A 601 -16.73 -26.38 -7.72
CA LYS A 601 -16.72 -25.85 -9.09
C LYS A 601 -16.04 -24.48 -9.12
N ILE A 602 -15.12 -24.28 -10.06
CA ILE A 602 -14.61 -22.95 -10.39
C ILE A 602 -15.47 -22.41 -11.54
N LEU A 603 -16.20 -21.32 -11.29
CA LEU A 603 -16.95 -20.63 -12.31
C LEU A 603 -16.09 -19.49 -12.87
N THR A 604 -15.82 -19.54 -14.17
CA THR A 604 -15.02 -18.53 -14.86
C THR A 604 -15.93 -17.47 -15.48
N SER A 605 -15.81 -16.23 -15.01
CA SER A 605 -16.50 -15.05 -15.53
C SER A 605 -15.53 -13.86 -15.65
N ASN A 606 -15.94 -12.63 -15.34
CA ASN A 606 -15.03 -11.49 -15.21
C ASN A 606 -14.07 -11.65 -14.01
N GLN A 607 -14.55 -12.30 -12.94
CA GLN A 607 -13.75 -12.83 -11.84
C GLN A 607 -14.07 -14.31 -11.69
N ASN A 608 -13.07 -15.10 -11.28
CA ASN A 608 -13.24 -16.51 -10.98
C ASN A 608 -13.88 -16.67 -9.61
N GLU A 609 -14.84 -17.57 -9.48
CA GLU A 609 -15.55 -17.86 -8.22
C GLU A 609 -15.41 -19.33 -7.86
N LEU A 610 -15.07 -19.64 -6.61
CA LEU A 610 -15.01 -21.02 -6.10
C LEU A 610 -16.31 -21.35 -5.36
N ILE A 611 -17.04 -22.31 -5.90
CA ILE A 611 -18.34 -22.75 -5.41
C ILE A 611 -18.23 -24.15 -4.79
N VAL A 612 -18.82 -24.31 -3.61
CA VAL A 612 -18.86 -25.59 -2.87
C VAL A 612 -20.30 -25.99 -2.59
N PHE A 613 -20.54 -27.30 -2.56
CA PHE A 613 -21.85 -27.89 -2.28
C PHE A 613 -21.87 -28.51 -0.88
N PRO A 614 -23.02 -28.48 -0.19
CA PRO A 614 -23.19 -29.22 1.06
C PRO A 614 -22.96 -30.72 0.86
N ASP A 615 -22.41 -31.37 1.88
CA ASP A 615 -22.35 -32.82 1.97
C ASP A 615 -23.75 -33.44 2.24
N ASP A 616 -23.82 -34.76 2.32
CA ASP A 616 -25.08 -35.50 2.57
C ASP A 616 -25.76 -35.10 3.90
N SER A 617 -25.00 -34.54 4.84
CA SER A 617 -25.49 -34.04 6.13
C SER A 617 -25.94 -32.57 6.10
N GLY A 618 -25.84 -31.90 4.95
CA GLY A 618 -26.17 -30.49 4.79
C GLY A 618 -25.08 -29.56 5.35
N GLN A 619 -23.82 -29.99 5.39
CA GLN A 619 -22.71 -29.22 5.92
C GLN A 619 -21.69 -28.84 4.84
N ILE A 620 -21.06 -27.69 5.01
CA ILE A 620 -19.88 -27.26 4.23
C ILE A 620 -18.78 -26.93 5.23
N THR A 621 -17.63 -27.59 5.10
CA THR A 621 -16.46 -27.28 5.94
C THR A 621 -15.24 -27.06 5.05
N TYR A 622 -14.52 -25.98 5.30
CA TYR A 622 -13.25 -25.69 4.64
C TYR A 622 -12.33 -24.90 5.58
N SER A 623 -11.03 -24.98 5.31
CA SER A 623 -10.02 -24.24 6.06
C SER A 623 -9.39 -23.16 5.18
N ILE A 624 -9.08 -22.02 5.79
CA ILE A 624 -8.40 -20.89 5.20
C ILE A 624 -7.06 -20.75 5.91
N PHE A 625 -5.99 -20.63 5.15
CA PHE A 625 -4.68 -20.30 5.71
C PHE A 625 -3.91 -19.47 4.69
N TRP A 626 -3.01 -18.66 5.20
CA TRP A 626 -2.35 -17.63 4.42
C TRP A 626 -1.02 -17.29 5.03
#